data_AF-A0A914RKX1-F1
#
_entry.id   AF-A0A914RKX1-F1
#
_cell.length_a   1.000
_cell.length_b   1.000
_cell.length_c   1.000
_cell.angle_alpha   90.00
_cell.angle_beta   90.00
_cell.angle_gamma   90.00
#
_symmetry.space_group_name_H-M   'P 1'
#
loop_
_entity.id
_entity.type
_entity.pdbx_description
1 polymer ?
#
loop_
_entity_poly.entity_id
_entity_poly.type
_entity_poly.pdbx_seq_one_letter_code
_entity_poly.pdbx_strand_id
1 'polypeptide(L)'
;MSIQFRAGVDEGLIMGLMTSKNPESIRVALYLKDGMTTFELVNSAKRRDLKHEFGANLCDGRWHNASVHLSAHDITLTIDEVSFTSSRIITESEELGCSGCSNDYNLGN
;
A
#
# COMPACT_ATOMS: atom_id res chain seq x y z
N MET A 1 -0.87 8.02 1.30
CA MET A 1 -0.37 8.17 -0.08
C MET A 1 -1.56 8.15 -1.02
N SER A 2 -1.55 8.94 -2.09
CA SER A 2 -2.59 8.91 -3.12
C SER A 2 -1.97 8.86 -4.51
N ILE A 3 -2.67 8.23 -5.44
CA ILE A 3 -2.34 8.16 -6.86
C ILE A 3 -3.61 8.32 -7.69
N GLN A 4 -3.44 8.82 -8.91
CA GLN A 4 -4.47 8.76 -9.93
C GLN A 4 -4.01 7.82 -11.04
N PHE A 5 -4.91 6.97 -11.51
CA PHE A 5 -4.62 6.02 -12.57
C PHE A 5 -5.81 5.88 -13.52
N ARG A 6 -5.54 5.37 -14.72
CA ARG A 6 -6.53 5.05 -15.74
C ARG A 6 -6.13 3.74 -16.38
N ALA A 7 -6.90 2.69 -16.13
CA ALA A 7 -6.63 1.37 -16.68
C ALA A 7 -7.52 1.11 -17.91
N GLY A 8 -6.94 0.43 -18.90
CA GLY A 8 -7.66 -0.12 -20.06
C GLY A 8 -7.28 -1.58 -20.31
N VAL A 9 -6.74 -2.25 -19.29
CA VAL A 9 -6.31 -3.65 -19.28
C VAL A 9 -6.77 -4.30 -17.98
N ASP A 10 -7.16 -5.56 -18.05
CA ASP A 10 -7.76 -6.30 -16.91
C ASP A 10 -6.73 -6.85 -15.91
N GLU A 11 -5.45 -6.75 -16.26
CA GLU A 11 -4.31 -7.25 -15.49
C GLU A 11 -3.25 -6.17 -15.36
N GLY A 12 -2.77 -5.92 -14.13
CA GLY A 12 -1.64 -5.02 -13.93
C GLY A 12 -1.44 -4.54 -12.50
N LEU A 13 -0.19 -4.24 -12.15
CA LEU A 13 0.14 -3.60 -10.88
C LEU A 13 -0.07 -2.09 -10.98
N ILE A 14 -0.90 -1.53 -10.08
CA ILE A 14 -1.15 -0.09 -10.00
C ILE A 14 -0.17 0.56 -9.01
N MET A 15 -0.03 -0.03 -7.82
CA MET A 15 0.86 0.46 -6.75
C MET A 15 1.47 -0.70 -6.00
N GLY A 16 2.75 -0.60 -5.66
CA GLY A 16 3.44 -1.48 -4.73
C GLY A 16 4.28 -0.69 -3.73
N LEU A 17 4.11 -0.97 -2.44
CA LEU A 17 4.97 -0.49 -1.36
C LEU A 17 5.59 -1.70 -0.69
N MET A 18 6.92 -1.71 -0.59
CA MET A 18 7.68 -2.84 -0.05
C MET A 18 8.80 -2.31 0.84
N THR A 19 9.17 -3.08 1.87
CA THR A 19 10.33 -2.71 2.70
C THR A 19 11.63 -3.02 1.97
N SER A 20 12.64 -2.17 2.14
CA SER A 20 13.98 -2.41 1.58
C SER A 20 14.76 -3.48 2.37
N LYS A 21 14.50 -3.61 3.68
CA LYS A 21 15.23 -4.53 4.56
C LYS A 21 14.86 -5.99 4.31
N ASN A 22 13.59 -6.27 4.04
CA ASN A 22 13.12 -7.59 3.67
C ASN A 22 11.85 -7.45 2.80
N PRO A 23 11.96 -7.47 1.46
CA PRO A 23 10.82 -7.24 0.58
C PRO A 23 9.71 -8.31 0.71
N GLU A 24 10.03 -9.49 1.26
CA GLU A 24 9.06 -10.55 1.56
C GLU A 24 8.38 -10.38 2.92
N SER A 25 8.85 -9.45 3.79
CA SER A 25 8.32 -9.32 5.15
C SER A 25 7.05 -8.48 5.22
N ILE A 26 7.03 -7.32 4.57
CA ILE A 26 5.87 -6.43 4.51
C ILE A 26 5.75 -5.85 3.11
N ARG A 27 4.60 -6.12 2.48
CA ARG A 27 4.24 -5.55 1.18
C ARG A 27 2.79 -5.10 1.18
N VAL A 28 2.54 -4.00 0.50
CA VAL A 28 1.20 -3.47 0.19
C VAL A 28 1.11 -3.34 -1.32
N ALA A 29 0.08 -3.93 -1.92
CA ALA A 29 -0.15 -3.89 -3.35
C ALA A 29 -1.61 -3.51 -3.67
N LEU A 30 -1.76 -2.69 -4.70
CA LEU A 30 -3.02 -2.45 -5.40
C LEU A 30 -2.82 -2.87 -6.85
N TYR A 31 -3.62 -3.82 -7.32
CA TYR A 31 -3.48 -4.38 -8.66
C TYR A 31 -4.83 -4.77 -9.25
N LEU A 32 -4.86 -4.92 -10.57
CA LEU A 32 -5.96 -5.46 -11.34
C LEU A 32 -5.67 -6.92 -11.63
N LYS A 33 -6.68 -7.76 -11.43
CA LYS A 33 -6.68 -9.17 -11.79
C LYS A 33 -8.08 -9.58 -12.22
N ASP A 34 -8.23 -10.16 -13.39
CA ASP A 34 -9.50 -10.56 -13.99
C ASP A 34 -10.52 -9.40 -14.02
N GLY A 35 -10.04 -8.16 -14.22
CA GLY A 35 -10.87 -6.94 -14.22
C GLY A 35 -11.32 -6.47 -12.83
N MET A 36 -10.90 -7.19 -11.77
CA MET A 36 -11.18 -6.87 -10.38
C MET A 36 -10.03 -6.11 -9.75
N THR A 37 -10.35 -5.05 -9.02
CA THR A 37 -9.33 -4.32 -8.27
C THR A 37 -9.09 -4.99 -6.94
N THR A 38 -7.87 -5.47 -6.74
CA THR A 38 -7.46 -6.20 -5.55
C THR A 38 -6.46 -5.38 -4.75
N PHE A 39 -6.74 -5.31 -3.46
CA PHE A 39 -5.84 -4.84 -2.44
C PHE A 39 -5.26 -6.01 -1.67
N GLU A 40 -3.94 -6.03 -1.52
CA GLU A 40 -3.22 -7.01 -0.72
C GLU A 40 -2.26 -6.33 0.25
N LEU A 41 -2.30 -6.72 1.51
CA LEU A 41 -1.25 -6.49 2.49
C LEU A 41 -0.76 -7.87 2.94
N VAL A 42 0.55 -8.11 2.80
CA VAL A 42 1.21 -9.27 3.38
C VAL A 42 2.16 -8.78 4.45
N ASN A 43 2.06 -9.38 5.63
CA ASN A 43 2.99 -9.20 6.73
C ASN A 43 3.42 -10.58 7.23
N SER A 44 4.42 -11.14 6.56
CA SER A 44 4.96 -12.47 6.84
C SER A 44 5.52 -12.58 8.25
N ALA A 45 6.11 -11.50 8.78
CA ALA A 45 6.67 -11.47 10.13
C ALA A 45 5.58 -11.67 11.20
N LYS A 46 4.39 -11.10 10.99
CA LYS A 46 3.25 -11.24 11.91
C LYS A 46 2.24 -12.30 11.47
N ARG A 47 2.49 -13.03 10.38
CA ARG A 47 1.56 -13.96 9.72
C ARG A 47 0.18 -13.33 9.49
N ARG A 48 0.17 -12.09 9.03
CA ARG A 48 -1.06 -11.33 8.76
C ARG A 48 -1.11 -10.97 7.30
N ASP A 49 -1.98 -11.66 6.59
CA ASP A 49 -2.29 -11.35 5.21
C ASP A 49 -3.73 -10.85 5.15
N LEU A 50 -3.92 -9.77 4.41
CA LEU A 50 -5.19 -9.14 4.18
C LEU A 50 -5.36 -8.99 2.69
N LYS A 51 -6.43 -9.58 2.16
CA LYS A 51 -6.82 -9.44 0.77
C LYS A 51 -8.24 -8.90 0.72
N HIS A 52 -8.47 -7.87 -0.08
CA HIS A 52 -9.79 -7.30 -0.32
C HIS A 52 -9.96 -7.02 -1.81
N GLU A 53 -11.10 -7.45 -2.36
CA GLU A 53 -11.45 -7.24 -3.75
C GLU A 53 -12.58 -6.20 -3.80
N PHE A 54 -12.36 -5.13 -4.56
CA PHE A 54 -13.38 -4.13 -4.81
C PHE A 54 -14.25 -4.61 -5.97
N GLY A 55 -15.57 -4.60 -5.78
CA GLY A 55 -16.53 -4.97 -6.82
C GLY A 55 -16.65 -3.98 -7.98
N ALA A 56 -15.83 -2.92 -8.01
CA ALA A 56 -15.82 -1.94 -9.07
C ALA A 56 -14.83 -2.34 -10.17
N ASN A 57 -15.32 -2.43 -11.41
CA ASN A 57 -14.46 -2.53 -12.58
C ASN A 57 -13.82 -1.16 -12.84
N LEU A 58 -12.51 -1.05 -12.61
CA LEU A 58 -11.73 0.18 -12.81
C LEU A 58 -10.98 0.19 -14.16
N CYS A 59 -11.24 -0.80 -15.02
CA CYS A 59 -10.75 -0.92 -16.39
C CYS A 59 -11.69 -0.23 -17.40
N ASP A 60 -12.34 0.85 -17.00
CA ASP A 60 -13.38 1.51 -17.79
C ASP A 60 -12.86 2.68 -18.66
N GLY A 61 -11.54 2.88 -18.67
CA GLY A 61 -10.90 3.98 -19.39
C GLY A 61 -11.12 5.37 -18.77
N ARG A 62 -11.66 5.47 -17.55
CA ARG A 62 -11.80 6.72 -16.79
C ARG A 62 -10.67 6.87 -15.77
N TRP A 63 -10.47 8.10 -15.31
CA TRP A 63 -9.53 8.38 -14.23
C TRP A 63 -10.15 8.00 -12.89
N HIS A 64 -9.37 7.27 -12.09
CA HIS A 64 -9.71 6.89 -10.74
C HIS A 64 -8.67 7.44 -9.77
N ASN A 65 -9.09 7.69 -8.53
CA ASN A 65 -8.21 8.08 -7.44
C ASN A 65 -8.15 6.96 -6.40
N ALA A 66 -6.95 6.46 -6.13
CA ALA A 66 -6.72 5.50 -5.05
C ALA A 66 -5.84 6.12 -3.97
N SER A 67 -6.21 5.93 -2.72
CA SER A 67 -5.41 6.37 -1.59
C SER A 67 -5.33 5.32 -0.50
N VAL A 68 -4.11 5.13 0.01
CA VAL A 68 -3.84 4.25 1.15
C VAL A 68 -3.42 5.12 2.32
N HIS A 69 -4.13 4.97 3.43
CA HIS A 69 -3.75 5.45 4.74
C HIS A 69 -3.35 4.25 5.59
N LEU A 70 -2.08 4.22 6.00
CA LEU A 70 -1.57 3.22 6.92
C LEU A 70 -1.25 3.92 8.23
N SER A 71 -1.80 3.40 9.32
CA SER A 71 -1.51 3.81 10.68
C SER A 71 -0.98 2.63 11.49
N ALA A 72 -0.63 2.88 12.76
CA ALA A 72 -0.25 1.81 13.66
C ALA A 72 -1.40 0.82 13.95
N HIS A 73 -2.66 1.25 13.83
CA HIS A 73 -3.81 0.45 14.26
C HIS A 73 -4.57 -0.12 13.07
N ASP A 74 -4.63 0.63 11.98
CA ASP A 74 -5.49 0.35 10.85
C ASP A 74 -4.84 0.67 9.51
N ILE A 75 -5.35 0.03 8.47
CA ILE A 75 -5.19 0.47 7.09
C ILE A 75 -6.55 0.85 6.57
N THR A 76 -6.59 1.95 5.85
CA THR A 76 -7.74 2.37 5.08
C THR A 76 -7.29 2.52 3.64
N LEU A 77 -7.94 1.80 2.74
CA LEU A 77 -7.83 2.00 1.31
C LEU A 77 -9.13 2.64 0.82
N THR A 78 -8.99 3.75 0.11
CA THR A 78 -10.09 4.44 -0.54
C THR A 78 -9.86 4.44 -2.04
N ILE A 79 -10.86 3.97 -2.79
CA ILE A 79 -10.93 4.07 -4.24
C ILE A 79 -12.13 4.93 -4.59
N ASP A 80 -11.86 6.06 -5.25
CA ASP A 80 -12.83 7.13 -5.50
C ASP A 80 -13.52 7.54 -4.19
N GLU A 81 -14.77 7.13 -3.98
CA GLU A 81 -15.56 7.43 -2.77
C GLU A 81 -15.75 6.20 -1.86
N VAL A 82 -15.31 5.02 -2.30
CA VAL A 82 -15.50 3.75 -1.57
C VAL A 82 -14.28 3.46 -0.72
N SER A 83 -14.50 3.30 0.59
CA SER A 83 -13.43 3.02 1.54
C SER A 83 -13.57 1.64 2.16
N PHE A 84 -12.44 0.97 2.31
CA PHE A 84 -12.28 -0.27 3.05
C PHE A 84 -11.26 -0.05 4.17
N THR A 85 -11.65 -0.34 5.41
CA THR A 85 -10.78 -0.20 6.59
C THR A 85 -10.61 -1.54 7.30
N SER A 86 -9.38 -1.85 7.68
CA SER A 86 -9.05 -3.02 8.50
C SER A 86 -8.20 -2.62 9.70
N SER A 87 -8.75 -2.79 10.90
CA SER A 87 -8.15 -2.39 12.19
C SER A 87 -7.17 -3.42 12.78
N ARG A 88 -6.58 -4.29 11.93
CA ARG A 88 -5.87 -5.51 12.38
C ARG A 88 -4.39 -5.53 12.03
N ILE A 89 -3.73 -4.37 11.90
CA ILE A 89 -2.43 -4.36 11.21
C ILE A 89 -1.21 -4.38 12.12
N ILE A 90 -1.27 -3.87 13.35
CA ILE A 90 -0.13 -3.97 14.26
C ILE A 90 -0.60 -4.17 15.72
N THR A 91 -0.21 -5.29 16.33
CA THR A 91 -0.06 -5.39 17.79
C THR A 91 1.41 -5.14 18.09
N GLU A 92 1.65 -4.11 18.92
CA GLU A 92 2.88 -3.63 19.54
C GLU A 92 4.04 -3.18 18.63
N SER A 93 4.64 -2.08 19.09
CA SER A 93 5.58 -1.15 18.47
C SER A 93 6.88 -1.80 18.01
N GLU A 94 7.14 -1.76 16.71
CA GLU A 94 8.49 -1.47 16.22
C GLU A 94 8.36 -0.14 15.48
N GLU A 95 8.97 0.89 16.06
CA GLU A 95 9.16 2.17 15.41
C GLU A 95 9.65 1.91 13.98
N LEU A 96 8.97 2.50 12.99
CA LEU A 96 9.60 2.77 11.70
C LEU A 96 10.69 3.81 11.97
N GLY A 97 11.79 3.37 12.57
CA GLY A 97 12.95 4.17 12.87
C GLY A 97 13.53 4.63 11.55
N CYS A 98 13.28 5.90 11.20
CA CYS A 98 14.08 6.66 10.27
C CYS A 98 15.50 6.76 10.82
N SER A 99 16.28 5.70 10.64
CA SER A 99 17.72 5.68 10.89
C SER A 99 18.39 6.03 9.56
N GLY A 100 18.64 7.32 9.34
CA GLY A 100 19.45 7.73 8.20
C GLY A 100 19.20 9.14 7.69
N CYS A 101 19.44 10.15 8.51
CA CYS A 101 19.97 11.42 8.02
C CYS A 101 21.23 11.75 8.83
N SER A 102 22.33 11.02 8.57
CA SER A 102 23.67 11.52 8.92
C SER A 102 23.98 12.64 7.94
N ASN A 103 23.96 13.88 8.42
CA ASN A 103 24.56 15.00 7.72
C ASN A 103 26.02 15.09 8.19
N ASP A 104 26.91 14.38 7.51
CA ASP A 104 28.35 14.69 7.55
C ASP A 104 28.57 15.97 6.72
N TYR A 105 28.54 17.12 7.38
CA TYR A 105 29.19 18.32 6.87
C TYR A 105 30.45 18.59 7.70
N ASN A 106 31.55 17.98 7.26
CA ASN A 106 32.87 18.52 7.49
C ASN A 106 32.97 19.85 6.73
N LEU A 107 33.01 20.97 7.43
CA LEU A 107 33.59 22.21 6.93
C LEU A 107 34.57 22.71 7.99
N GLY A 108 35.84 22.73 7.59
CA GLY A 108 36.94 23.16 8.43
C GLY A 108 36.85 24.63 8.82
N ASN A 109 37.40 24.91 10.00
CA ASN A 109 38.42 25.93 10.23
C ASN A 109 39.10 25.66 11.57
#